data_AF-A0A1C2EBW4-F1
#
_entry.id   AF-A0A1C2EBW4-F1
#
_cell.length_a   1.000
_cell.length_b   1.000
_cell.length_c   1.000
_cell.angle_alpha   90.00
_cell.angle_beta   90.00
_cell.angle_gamma   90.00
#
_symmetry.space_group_name_H-M   'P 1'
#
loop_
_entity.id
_entity.type
_entity.pdbx_description
1 polymer ?
#
loop_
_entity_poly.entity_id
_entity_poly.type
_entity_poly.pdbx_seq_one_letter_code
_entity_poly.pdbx_strand_id
1 'polypeptide(L)'
;MSIYLGGAIALGAGFGLSVPLVNHMTIEQSHSQLRGRNLAYLSMAIFFGQFISAGMDLIPGNPEVIFSSAAALGLVIAVLLLAGHQQQRAHLG
;
A
#
# COMPACT_ATOMS: atom_id res chain seq x y z
N MET A 1 -10.63 22.14 -3.98
CA MET A 1 -11.08 21.26 -5.09
C MET A 1 -9.91 20.60 -5.83
N SER A 2 -8.91 21.35 -6.30
CA SER A 2 -7.80 20.80 -7.11
C SER A 2 -6.93 19.74 -6.41
N ILE A 3 -6.58 19.94 -5.13
CA ILE A 3 -5.71 18.99 -4.39
C ILE A 3 -6.37 17.63 -4.13
N TYR A 4 -7.68 17.62 -3.85
CA TYR A 4 -8.43 16.38 -3.63
C TYR A 4 -8.54 15.53 -4.91
N LEU A 5 -8.71 16.18 -6.07
CA LEU A 5 -8.71 15.49 -7.36
C LEU A 5 -7.33 14.89 -7.67
N GLY A 6 -6.26 15.65 -7.45
CA GLY A 6 -4.89 15.15 -7.60
C GLY A 6 -4.61 13.95 -6.70
N GLY A 7 -5.04 14.03 -5.43
CA GLY A 7 -4.94 12.93 -4.48
C GLY A 7 -5.73 11.69 -4.92
N ALA A 8 -6.97 11.85 -5.39
CA ALA A 8 -7.78 10.76 -5.88
C ALA A 8 -7.14 10.05 -7.09
N ILE A 9 -6.61 10.81 -8.05
CA ILE A 9 -5.91 10.26 -9.22
C ILE A 9 -4.65 9.51 -8.78
N ALA A 10 -3.84 10.10 -7.89
CA ALA A 10 -2.62 9.48 -7.40
C ALA A 10 -2.90 8.17 -6.64
N LEU A 11 -3.90 8.16 -5.76
CA LEU A 11 -4.32 6.97 -5.02
C LEU A 11 -4.89 5.89 -5.96
N GLY A 12 -5.75 6.28 -6.90
CA GLY A 12 -6.31 5.37 -7.90
C GLY A 12 -5.24 4.73 -8.78
N ALA A 13 -4.28 5.54 -9.27
CA ALA A 13 -3.15 5.05 -10.06
C ALA A 13 -2.23 4.14 -9.22
N GLY A 14 -1.85 4.56 -8.02
CA GLY A 14 -1.01 3.77 -7.13
C GLY A 14 -1.64 2.41 -6.78
N PHE A 15 -2.92 2.40 -6.43
CA PHE A 15 -3.66 1.17 -6.13
C PHE A 15 -3.81 0.28 -7.37
N GLY A 16 -4.21 0.87 -8.51
CA GLY A 16 -4.43 0.15 -9.77
C GLY A 16 -3.16 -0.46 -10.37
N LEU A 17 -2.00 0.14 -10.14
CA LEU A 17 -0.71 -0.42 -10.54
C LEU A 17 -0.18 -1.44 -9.53
N SER A 18 -0.32 -1.16 -8.24
CA SER A 18 0.29 -1.98 -7.19
C SER A 18 -0.45 -3.30 -6.98
N VAL A 19 -1.79 -3.28 -6.87
CA VAL A 19 -2.57 -4.49 -6.49
C VAL A 19 -2.41 -5.62 -7.50
N PRO A 20 -2.57 -5.41 -8.83
CA PRO A 20 -2.34 -6.46 -9.81
C PRO A 20 -0.89 -6.96 -9.81
N LEU A 21 0.08 -6.05 -9.64
CA LEU A 21 1.50 -6.39 -9.61
C LEU A 21 1.83 -7.29 -8.42
N VAL A 22 1.47 -6.90 -7.19
CA VAL A 22 1.77 -7.70 -5.99
C VAL A 22 0.98 -9.01 -5.97
N ASN A 23 -0.22 -9.03 -6.56
CA ASN A 23 -0.98 -10.26 -6.77
C ASN A 23 -0.23 -11.23 -7.71
N HIS A 24 0.21 -10.74 -8.88
CA HIS A 24 1.00 -11.54 -9.80
C HIS A 24 2.31 -12.03 -9.18
N MET A 25 3.06 -11.14 -8.53
CA MET A 25 4.31 -11.49 -7.82
C MET A 25 4.07 -12.54 -6.73
N THR A 26 2.97 -12.45 -5.99
CA THR A 26 2.62 -13.45 -4.96
C THR A 26 2.44 -14.83 -5.59
N ILE A 27 1.81 -14.93 -6.76
CA ILE A 27 1.63 -16.20 -7.47
C ILE A 27 2.97 -16.75 -7.98
N GLU A 28 3.79 -15.87 -8.57
CA GLU A 28 5.07 -16.23 -9.19
C GLU A 28 6.11 -16.68 -8.15
N GLN A 29 6.19 -15.96 -7.02
CA GLN A 29 7.21 -16.19 -5.99
C GLN A 29 6.79 -17.24 -4.95
N SER A 30 5.49 -17.57 -4.85
CA SER A 30 5.02 -18.57 -3.89
C SER A 30 5.04 -19.98 -4.46
N HIS A 31 5.47 -20.94 -3.64
CA HIS A 31 5.28 -22.37 -3.93
C HIS A 31 3.79 -22.67 -4.13
N SER A 32 3.46 -23.47 -5.15
CA SER A 32 2.11 -23.92 -5.49
C SER A 32 1.20 -24.28 -4.30
N GLN A 33 1.69 -25.02 -3.31
CA GLN A 33 0.93 -25.42 -2.12
C GLN A 33 0.55 -24.24 -1.20
N LEU A 34 1.32 -23.14 -1.22
CA LEU A 34 1.14 -21.98 -0.36
C LEU A 34 0.46 -20.79 -1.05
N ARG A 35 0.31 -20.83 -2.39
CA ARG A 35 -0.25 -19.71 -3.19
C ARG A 35 -1.59 -19.23 -2.66
N GLY A 36 -2.54 -20.14 -2.46
CA GLY A 36 -3.88 -19.76 -1.98
C GLY A 36 -3.83 -19.06 -0.61
N ARG A 37 -2.99 -19.52 0.31
CA ARG A 37 -2.82 -18.91 1.62
C ARG A 37 -2.17 -17.52 1.54
N ASN A 38 -1.13 -17.37 0.72
CA ASN A 38 -0.44 -16.10 0.56
C ASN A 38 -1.33 -15.07 -0.15
N LEU A 39 -2.13 -15.49 -1.13
CA LEU A 39 -3.14 -14.65 -1.77
C LEU A 39 -4.22 -14.21 -0.77
N ALA A 40 -4.68 -15.10 0.10
CA ALA A 40 -5.62 -14.75 1.16
C ALA A 40 -5.03 -13.71 2.12
N TYR A 41 -3.75 -13.83 2.51
CA TYR A 41 -3.08 -12.81 3.33
C TYR A 41 -2.95 -11.48 2.60
N LEU A 42 -2.61 -11.48 1.31
CA LEU A 42 -2.56 -10.27 0.49
C LEU A 42 -3.93 -9.58 0.44
N SER A 43 -4.99 -10.34 0.15
CA SER A 43 -6.36 -9.79 0.15
C SER A 43 -6.75 -9.24 1.51
N MET A 44 -6.43 -9.94 2.61
CA MET A 44 -6.71 -9.49 3.97
C MET A 44 -5.99 -8.16 4.27
N ALA A 45 -4.72 -8.04 3.88
CA ALA A 45 -3.96 -6.80 4.08
C ALA A 45 -4.57 -5.61 3.30
N ILE A 46 -5.02 -5.82 2.06
CA ILE A 46 -5.67 -4.80 1.25
C ILE A 46 -7.00 -4.36 1.87
N PHE A 47 -7.88 -5.32 2.21
CA PHE A 47 -9.18 -5.01 2.81
C PHE A 47 -9.05 -4.39 4.19
N PHE A 48 -8.05 -4.79 4.97
CA PHE A 48 -7.77 -4.17 6.27
C PHE A 48 -7.37 -2.70 6.12
N GLY A 49 -6.53 -2.37 5.14
CA GLY A 49 -6.20 -0.98 4.81
C GLY A 49 -7.44 -0.16 4.42
N GLN A 50 -8.33 -0.72 3.60
CA GLN A 50 -9.59 -0.07 3.24
C GLN A 50 -10.53 0.10 4.44
N PHE A 51 -10.59 -0.89 5.33
CA PHE A 51 -11.36 -0.81 6.57
C PHE A 51 -10.88 0.30 7.49
N ILE A 52 -9.56 0.42 7.71
CA ILE A 52 -8.98 1.53 8.47
C ILE A 52 -9.28 2.87 7.80
N SER A 53 -9.13 2.94 6.47
CA SER A 53 -9.40 4.16 5.71
C SER A 53 -10.85 4.63 5.85
N ALA A 54 -11.82 3.71 5.93
CA ALA A 54 -13.22 4.06 6.15
C ALA A 54 -13.45 4.71 7.54
N GLY A 55 -12.58 4.42 8.51
CA GLY A 55 -12.60 5.07 9.82
C GLY A 55 -11.99 6.47 9.86
N MET A 56 -11.34 6.93 8.78
CA MET A 56 -10.71 8.27 8.76
C MET A 56 -11.74 9.39 8.91
N ASP A 57 -12.96 9.20 8.41
CA ASP A 57 -14.07 10.16 8.55
C ASP A 57 -14.57 10.30 9.99
N LEU A 58 -14.25 9.33 10.85
CA LEU A 58 -14.61 9.35 12.27
C LEU A 58 -13.62 10.13 13.14
N ILE A 59 -12.45 10.50 12.58
CA ILE A 59 -11.41 11.20 13.33
C ILE A 59 -11.80 12.69 13.43
N PRO A 60 -12.00 13.23 14.65
CA PRO A 60 -12.30 14.65 14.80
C PRO A 60 -11.06 15.48 14.46
N GLY A 61 -11.22 16.51 13.63
CA GLY A 61 -10.13 17.41 13.28
C GLY A 61 -10.25 17.99 11.87
N ASN A 62 -9.15 18.56 11.37
CA ASN A 62 -9.06 19.07 10.01
C ASN A 62 -8.75 17.92 9.03
N PRO A 63 -9.63 17.63 8.04
CA PRO A 63 -9.40 16.59 7.04
C PRO A 63 -8.06 16.73 6.31
N GLU A 64 -7.60 17.95 6.03
CA GLU A 64 -6.32 18.19 5.36
C GLU A 64 -5.15 17.64 6.17
N VAL A 65 -5.18 17.79 7.50
CA VAL A 65 -4.16 17.27 8.40
C VAL A 65 -4.23 15.74 8.46
N ILE A 66 -5.43 15.18 8.53
CA ILE A 66 -5.65 13.73 8.56
C ILE A 66 -5.13 13.09 7.27
N PHE A 67 -5.53 13.58 6.09
CA PHE A 67 -5.06 13.04 4.81
C PHE A 67 -3.57 13.29 4.55
N SER A 68 -3.04 14.45 4.94
CA SER A 68 -1.60 14.73 4.79
C SER A 68 -0.74 13.86 5.71
N SER A 69 -1.20 13.58 6.93
CA SER A 69 -0.49 12.65 7.83
C SER A 69 -0.52 11.21 7.31
N ALA A 70 -1.65 10.75 6.77
CA ALA A 70 -1.73 9.45 6.11
C ALA A 70 -0.78 9.35 4.90
N ALA A 71 -0.70 10.41 4.08
CA ALA A 71 0.23 10.49 2.97
C ALA A 71 1.70 10.47 3.44
N ALA A 72 2.04 11.21 4.50
CA ALA A 72 3.37 11.21 5.09
C ALA A 72 3.76 9.83 5.64
N LEU A 73 2.84 9.15 6.33
CA LEU A 73 3.05 7.78 6.81
C LEU A 73 3.29 6.81 5.65
N GLY A 74 2.49 6.90 4.58
CA GLY A 74 2.66 6.10 3.37
C GLY A 74 4.03 6.33 2.72
N LEU A 75 4.49 7.58 2.65
CA LEU A 75 5.81 7.92 2.12
C LEU A 75 6.93 7.34 2.98
N VAL A 76 6.83 7.42 4.31
CA VAL A 76 7.82 6.81 5.23
C VAL A 76 7.90 5.31 5.01
N ILE A 77 6.76 4.62 4.92
CA ILE A 77 6.73 3.17 4.66
C ILE A 77 7.37 2.86 3.30
N ALA A 78 7.05 3.62 2.26
CA ALA A 78 7.63 3.43 0.93
C ALA A 78 9.17 3.60 0.94
N VAL A 79 9.69 4.62 1.64
CA VAL A 79 11.13 4.84 1.79
C VAL A 79 11.79 3.69 2.54
N LEU A 80 11.19 3.21 3.63
CA LEU A 80 11.71 2.08 4.40
C LEU A 80 11.77 0.79 3.56
N LEU A 81 10.73 0.51 2.77
CA LEU A 81 10.70 -0.63 1.86
C LEU A 81 11.77 -0.53 0.76
N LEU A 82 11.94 0.66 0.17
CA LEU A 82 12.98 0.91 -0.84
C LEU A 82 14.39 0.75 -0.26
N ALA A 83 14.63 1.30 0.94
CA ALA A 83 15.91 1.16 1.63
C ALA A 83 16.22 -0.31 1.96
N GLY A 84 15.25 -1.05 2.50
CA GLY A 84 15.40 -2.47 2.78
C GLY A 84 15.67 -3.30 1.52
N HIS A 85 14.99 -2.98 0.42
CA HIS A 85 15.23 -3.64 -0.87
C HIS A 85 16.63 -3.33 -1.43
N GLN A 86 17.12 -2.09 -1.31
CA GLN A 86 18.48 -1.73 -1.71
C GLN A 86 19.53 -2.46 -0.89
N GLN A 87 19.33 -2.58 0.43
CA GLN A 87 20.23 -3.33 1.31
C GLN A 87 20.32 -4.80 0.92
N GLN A 88 19.18 -5.45 0.65
CA GLN A 88 19.17 -6.83 0.18
C GLN A 88 19.95 -7.02 -1.14
N ARG A 89 19.80 -6.09 -2.08
CA ARG A 89 20.56 -6.12 -3.35
C ARG A 89 22.06 -5.92 -3.15
N ALA A 90 22.45 -5.06 -2.22
CA ALA A 90 23.86 -4.82 -1.89
C ALA A 90 24.54 -6.02 -1.20
N HIS A 91 23.78 -6.87 -0.50
CA HIS A 91 24.30 -8.10 0.11
C HIS A 91 24.40 -9.29 -0.86
N LEU A 92 23.76 -9.22 -2.03
CA LEU A 92 23.71 -10.30 -3.03
C LEU A 92 24.65 -10.07 -4.22
N GLY A 93 25.28 -8.90 -4.33
CA GLY A 93 26.28 -8.56 -5.36
C GLY A 93 27.68 -8.50 -4.78
#